data_AF-A0A821IXP2-F1
#
_entry.id   AF-A0A821IXP2-F1
#
_cell.length_a   1.000
_cell.length_b   1.000
_cell.length_c   1.000
_cell.angle_alpha   90.00
_cell.angle_beta   90.00
_cell.angle_gamma   90.00
#
_symmetry.space_group_name_H-M   'P 1'
#
loop_
_entity.id
_entity.type
_entity.pdbx_description
1 polymer ?
#
loop_
_entity_poly.entity_id
_entity_poly.type
_entity_poly.pdbx_seq_one_letter_code
_entity_poly.pdbx_strand_id
1 'polypeptide(L)'
;MKLPIGVCYLQLIAIAYGVSVLMGAPLFSDMIRTLGFSIYIVLIGFTPVIISLKGDLNEIYNFLFRNEFYLLISTSRKFFYMRNLVWGTMLGAWLGAIPIPLDWDCWWQEWPITCLVSSTIGASSSIVLSYLWLWICNRQKFNKDIE
;
A
#
# COMPACT_ATOMS: atom_id res chain seq x y z
N MET A 1 -15.29 -10.59 -10.13
CA MET A 1 -16.71 -10.29 -9.85
C MET A 1 -16.80 -8.81 -9.59
N LYS A 2 -17.54 -8.06 -10.42
CA LYS A 2 -17.64 -6.61 -10.28
C LYS A 2 -18.55 -6.28 -9.11
N LEU A 3 -17.96 -5.75 -8.05
CA LEU A 3 -18.70 -5.27 -6.89
C LEU A 3 -18.88 -3.76 -6.97
N PRO A 4 -19.93 -3.19 -6.34
CA PRO A 4 -19.99 -1.75 -6.14
C PRO A 4 -18.74 -1.27 -5.41
N ILE A 5 -18.18 -0.12 -5.81
CA ILE A 5 -16.92 0.41 -5.26
C ILE A 5 -16.96 0.51 -3.73
N GLY A 6 -18.10 0.94 -3.16
CA GLY A 6 -18.28 1.01 -1.71
C GLY A 6 -18.14 -0.36 -1.01
N VAL A 7 -18.63 -1.43 -1.64
CA VAL A 7 -18.50 -2.80 -1.10
C VAL A 7 -17.03 -3.25 -1.13
N CYS A 8 -16.27 -2.91 -2.17
CA CYS A 8 -14.83 -3.18 -2.22
C CYS A 8 -14.07 -2.48 -1.10
N TYR A 9 -14.38 -1.21 -0.83
CA TYR A 9 -13.80 -0.48 0.29
C TYR A 9 -14.09 -1.17 1.62
N LEU A 10 -15.36 -1.53 1.88
CA LEU A 10 -15.74 -2.21 3.12
C LEU A 10 -15.01 -3.53 3.31
N GLN A 11 -14.88 -4.34 2.27
CA GLN A 11 -14.16 -5.61 2.32
C GLN A 11 -12.67 -5.41 2.58
N LEU A 12 -12.02 -4.47 1.88
CA LEU A 12 -10.60 -4.19 2.09
C LEU A 12 -10.33 -3.59 3.48
N ILE A 13 -11.23 -2.76 4.00
CA ILE A 13 -11.14 -2.23 5.37
C ILE A 13 -11.25 -3.37 6.38
N ALA A 14 -12.20 -4.29 6.20
CA ALA A 14 -12.34 -5.46 7.07
C ALA A 14 -11.09 -6.37 7.04
N ILE A 15 -10.52 -6.59 5.84
CA ILE A 15 -9.27 -7.35 5.68
C ILE A 15 -8.11 -6.62 6.36
N ALA A 16 -7.94 -5.32 6.13
CA ALA A 16 -6.88 -4.51 6.73
C ALA A 16 -6.98 -4.48 8.25
N TYR A 17 -8.19 -4.42 8.79
CA TYR A 17 -8.45 -4.50 10.23
C TYR A 17 -8.05 -5.87 10.80
N GLY A 18 -8.50 -6.95 10.16
CA GLY A 18 -8.14 -8.31 10.55
C GLY A 18 -6.62 -8.55 10.51
N VAL A 19 -5.95 -8.11 9.45
CA VAL A 19 -4.48 -8.19 9.32
C VAL A 19 -3.79 -7.37 10.41
N SER A 20 -4.27 -6.15 10.69
CA SER A 20 -3.69 -5.31 11.75
C SER A 20 -3.80 -6.00 13.12
N VAL A 21 -4.95 -6.61 13.43
CA VAL A 21 -5.13 -7.38 14.67
C VAL A 21 -4.19 -8.60 14.71
N LEU A 22 -4.07 -9.35 13.61
CA LEU A 22 -3.15 -10.48 13.52
C LEU A 22 -1.69 -10.06 13.70
N MET A 23 -1.36 -8.82 13.37
CA MET A 23 -0.04 -8.22 13.58
C MET A 23 0.15 -7.64 15.00
N GLY A 24 -0.84 -7.79 15.90
CA GLY A 24 -0.76 -7.37 17.29
C GLY A 24 -1.55 -6.10 17.64
N ALA A 25 -2.36 -5.56 16.72
CA ALA A 25 -3.21 -4.42 17.02
C ALA A 25 -4.36 -4.78 17.98
N PRO A 26 -4.85 -3.83 18.79
CA PRO A 26 -5.99 -4.07 19.67
C PRO A 26 -7.27 -4.35 18.89
N LEU A 27 -7.97 -5.42 19.28
CA LEU A 27 -9.24 -5.82 18.67
C LEU A 27 -10.44 -5.09 19.33
N PHE A 28 -10.59 -5.10 20.66
CA PHE A 28 -11.72 -4.43 21.32
C PHE A 28 -11.37 -3.17 22.11
N SER A 29 -10.21 -3.12 22.78
CA SER A 29 -9.88 -2.01 23.69
C SER A 29 -9.75 -0.66 22.97
N ASP A 30 -9.13 -0.65 21.79
CA ASP A 30 -8.92 0.54 20.97
C ASP A 30 -9.45 0.34 19.54
N MET A 31 -10.67 -0.20 19.43
CA MET A 31 -11.29 -0.52 18.14
C MET A 31 -11.32 0.67 17.18
N ILE A 32 -11.61 1.88 17.68
CA ILE A 32 -11.68 3.10 16.86
C ILE A 32 -10.32 3.42 16.22
N ARG A 33 -9.21 3.23 16.97
CA ARG A 33 -7.86 3.48 16.47
C ARG A 33 -7.47 2.47 15.39
N THR A 34 -7.73 1.18 15.64
CA THR A 34 -7.43 0.12 14.67
C THR A 34 -8.30 0.23 13.41
N LEU A 35 -9.58 0.59 13.55
CA LEU A 35 -10.49 0.85 12.43
C LEU A 35 -10.08 2.10 11.65
N GLY A 36 -9.74 3.20 12.34
CA GLY A 36 -9.22 4.41 11.70
C GLY A 36 -7.94 4.16 10.90
N PHE A 37 -7.02 3.37 11.45
CA PHE A 37 -5.80 2.96 10.76
C PHE A 37 -6.08 2.09 9.52
N SER A 38 -7.03 1.15 9.63
CA SER A 38 -7.42 0.29 8.51
C SER A 38 -8.03 1.09 7.37
N ILE A 39 -8.91 2.05 7.69
CA ILE A 39 -9.44 3.00 6.73
C ILE A 39 -8.31 3.80 6.08
N TYR A 40 -7.38 4.31 6.90
CA TYR A 40 -6.26 5.10 6.41
C TYR A 40 -5.40 4.34 5.37
N ILE A 41 -4.99 3.11 5.66
CA ILE A 41 -4.19 2.29 4.71
C ILE A 41 -4.96 2.05 3.41
N VAL A 42 -6.26 1.74 3.50
CA VAL A 42 -7.07 1.50 2.29
C VAL A 42 -7.21 2.79 1.48
N LEU A 43 -7.41 3.93 2.14
CA LEU A 43 -7.53 5.22 1.45
C LEU A 43 -6.22 5.63 0.78
N ILE A 44 -5.07 5.49 1.44
CA ILE A 44 -3.79 5.94 0.90
C ILE A 44 -3.21 4.97 -0.13
N GLY A 45 -3.27 3.66 0.12
CA GLY A 45 -2.65 2.65 -0.72
C GLY A 45 -3.57 2.15 -1.84
N PHE A 46 -4.80 1.77 -1.50
CA PHE A 46 -5.66 0.99 -2.39
C PHE A 46 -6.62 1.83 -3.25
N THR A 47 -6.94 3.07 -2.87
CA THR A 47 -7.83 3.96 -3.63
C THR A 47 -7.53 4.04 -5.14
N PRO A 48 -6.29 4.34 -5.59
CA PRO A 48 -6.04 4.46 -7.02
C PRO A 48 -6.22 3.13 -7.77
N VAL A 49 -6.01 2.00 -7.09
CA VAL A 49 -6.21 0.65 -7.66
C VAL A 49 -7.69 0.32 -7.76
N ILE A 50 -8.48 0.57 -6.72
CA ILE A 50 -9.93 0.32 -6.68
C ILE A 50 -10.65 1.10 -7.78
N ILE A 51 -10.31 2.39 -7.94
CA ILE A 51 -10.90 3.26 -8.96
C ILE A 51 -10.50 2.80 -10.37
N SER A 52 -9.21 2.49 -10.59
CA SER A 52 -8.70 2.12 -11.92
C SER A 52 -9.23 0.76 -12.39
N LEU A 53 -9.39 -0.20 -11.48
CA LEU A 53 -9.89 -1.55 -11.77
C LEU A 53 -11.40 -1.69 -11.58
N LYS A 54 -12.12 -0.58 -11.34
CA LYS A 54 -13.59 -0.51 -11.23
C LYS A 54 -14.18 -1.49 -10.21
N GLY A 55 -13.47 -1.78 -9.13
CA GLY A 55 -13.97 -2.65 -8.05
C GLY A 55 -14.10 -4.14 -8.40
N ASP A 56 -13.33 -4.69 -9.35
CA ASP A 56 -13.21 -6.15 -9.48
C ASP A 56 -12.10 -6.69 -8.58
N LEU A 57 -12.48 -7.43 -7.52
CA LEU A 57 -11.53 -7.98 -6.55
C LEU A 57 -10.53 -8.97 -7.16
N ASN A 58 -10.97 -9.77 -8.14
CA ASN A 58 -10.09 -10.77 -8.74
C ASN A 58 -8.99 -10.09 -9.56
N GLU A 59 -9.35 -9.00 -10.26
CA GLU A 59 -8.39 -8.17 -10.97
C GLU A 59 -7.46 -7.44 -10.00
N ILE A 60 -7.97 -6.92 -8.87
CA ILE A 60 -7.12 -6.30 -7.84
C ILE A 60 -6.13 -7.32 -7.28
N TYR A 61 -6.57 -8.53 -6.95
CA TYR A 61 -5.71 -9.61 -6.47
C TYR A 61 -4.64 -9.97 -7.51
N ASN A 62 -5.05 -10.24 -8.76
CA ASN A 62 -4.13 -10.57 -9.84
C ASN A 62 -3.12 -9.43 -10.08
N PHE A 63 -3.58 -8.19 -10.07
CA PHE A 63 -2.76 -7.01 -10.25
C PHE A 63 -1.68 -6.86 -9.17
N LEU A 64 -2.02 -7.16 -7.91
CA LEU A 64 -1.07 -7.01 -6.79
C LEU A 64 -0.06 -8.15 -6.74
N PHE A 65 -0.51 -9.39 -6.90
CA PHE A 65 0.26 -10.59 -6.60
C PHE A 65 0.82 -11.33 -7.82
N ARG A 66 0.36 -11.08 -9.04
CA ARG A 66 0.88 -11.77 -10.23
C ARG A 66 2.24 -11.20 -10.64
N ASN A 67 3.20 -12.07 -10.95
CA ASN A 67 4.60 -11.73 -11.29
C ASN A 67 4.77 -11.21 -12.73
N GLU A 68 3.89 -10.33 -13.19
CA GLU A 68 3.95 -9.70 -14.51
C GLU A 68 4.60 -8.32 -14.44
N PHE A 69 5.64 -8.18 -13.60
CA PHE A 69 6.31 -6.92 -13.32
C PHE A 69 6.82 -6.22 -14.60
N TYR A 70 7.39 -7.00 -15.53
CA TYR A 70 7.89 -6.48 -16.81
C TYR A 70 6.75 -6.02 -17.74
N LEU A 71 5.61 -6.70 -17.73
CA LEU A 71 4.44 -6.30 -18.51
C LEU A 71 3.85 -5.00 -17.97
N LEU A 72 3.82 -4.79 -16.65
CA LEU A 72 3.34 -3.53 -16.06
C LEU A 72 4.16 -2.31 -16.52
N ILE A 73 5.48 -2.45 -16.59
CA ILE A 73 6.38 -1.38 -17.09
C ILE A 73 6.09 -1.07 -18.57
N SER A 74 5.82 -2.10 -19.37
CA SER A 74 5.59 -1.96 -20.80
C SER A 74 4.17 -1.50 -21.16
N THR A 75 3.15 -1.91 -20.40
CA THR A 75 1.74 -1.65 -20.71
C THR A 75 1.30 -0.27 -20.21
N SER A 76 1.68 0.13 -18.98
CA SER A 76 1.36 1.47 -18.47
C SER A 76 2.16 1.85 -17.22
N ARG A 77 2.94 2.94 -17.32
CA ARG A 77 3.62 3.57 -16.18
C ARG A 77 2.67 3.82 -14.99
N LYS A 78 1.40 4.13 -15.24
CA LYS A 78 0.40 4.37 -14.18
C LYS A 78 0.21 3.16 -13.28
N PHE A 79 0.08 1.97 -13.87
CA PHE A 79 -0.10 0.73 -13.14
C PHE A 79 1.14 0.36 -12.31
N PHE A 80 2.33 0.65 -12.82
CA PHE A 80 3.56 0.50 -12.05
C PHE A 80 3.56 1.34 -10.76
N TYR A 81 3.25 2.64 -10.86
CA TYR A 81 3.16 3.52 -9.69
C TYR A 81 2.12 3.03 -8.68
N MET A 82 0.93 2.64 -9.15
CA MET A 82 -0.17 2.19 -8.27
C MET A 82 0.19 0.93 -7.50
N ARG A 83 0.83 -0.05 -8.14
CA ARG A 83 1.25 -1.29 -7.48
C ARG A 83 2.31 -1.02 -6.41
N ASN A 84 3.33 -0.24 -6.75
CA ASN A 84 4.38 0.12 -5.80
C ASN A 84 3.86 0.97 -4.64
N LEU A 85 2.86 1.82 -4.89
CA LEU A 85 2.19 2.58 -3.83
C LEU A 85 1.56 1.66 -2.78
N VAL A 86 0.77 0.66 -3.21
CA VAL A 86 0.14 -0.31 -2.28
C VAL A 86 1.20 -1.02 -1.44
N TRP A 87 2.21 -1.59 -2.10
CA TRP A 87 3.28 -2.32 -1.41
C TRP A 87 4.11 -1.41 -0.50
N GLY A 88 4.41 -0.18 -0.94
CA GLY A 88 5.12 0.81 -0.14
C GLY A 88 4.35 1.22 1.11
N THR A 89 3.05 1.46 1.00
CA THR A 89 2.17 1.73 2.15
C THR A 89 2.18 0.56 3.14
N MET A 90 1.99 -0.67 2.65
CA MET A 90 1.93 -1.87 3.50
C MET A 90 3.26 -2.16 4.21
N LEU A 91 4.38 -2.08 3.47
CA LEU A 91 5.72 -2.25 4.04
C LEU A 91 6.05 -1.14 5.03
N GLY A 92 5.70 0.11 4.71
CA GLY A 92 5.85 1.24 5.62
C GLY A 92 5.10 1.01 6.93
N ALA A 93 3.81 0.68 6.83
CA ALA A 93 2.97 0.35 7.99
C ALA A 93 3.57 -0.76 8.88
N TRP A 94 4.08 -1.82 8.24
CA TRP A 94 4.72 -2.93 8.93
C TRP A 94 6.01 -2.52 9.65
N LEU A 95 6.87 -1.73 9.00
CA LEU A 95 8.08 -1.17 9.63
C LEU A 95 7.74 -0.25 10.81
N GLY A 96 6.63 0.49 10.73
CA GLY A 96 6.14 1.31 11.83
C GLY A 96 5.70 0.54 13.06
N ALA A 97 5.42 -0.75 12.94
CA ALA A 97 5.07 -1.60 14.08
C ALA A 97 6.30 -2.01 14.90
N ILE A 98 7.50 -2.00 14.30
CA ILE A 98 8.76 -2.38 14.97
C ILE A 98 9.05 -1.59 16.26
N PRO A 99 8.88 -0.25 16.32
CA PRO A 99 9.15 0.50 17.54
C PRO A 99 8.11 0.32 18.66
N ILE A 100 6.95 -0.30 18.41
CA ILE A 100 5.84 -0.39 19.38
C ILE A 100 6.17 -1.30 20.58
N PRO A 101 6.79 -2.50 20.43
CA PRO A 101 7.11 -3.36 21.57
C PRO A 101 8.16 -2.78 22.54
N LEU A 102 8.97 -1.82 22.08
CA LEU A 102 9.95 -1.09 22.88
C LEU A 102 9.36 0.26 23.33
N ASP A 103 8.05 0.30 23.61
CA ASP A 103 7.37 1.51 24.09
C ASP A 103 8.00 1.91 25.44
N TRP A 104 8.84 2.94 25.44
CA TRP A 104 9.43 3.51 26.65
C TRP A 104 8.49 4.56 27.24
N ASP A 105 7.22 4.19 27.42
CA ASP A 105 6.11 5.08 27.78
C ASP A 105 6.06 6.37 26.93
N CYS A 106 6.43 6.25 25.66
CA CYS A 106 6.58 7.37 24.76
C CYS A 106 5.27 7.58 24.00
N TRP A 107 4.63 8.73 24.20
CA TRP A 107 3.36 9.09 23.53
C TRP A 107 3.37 8.93 22.01
N TRP A 108 4.54 8.98 21.35
CA TRP A 108 4.66 8.82 19.89
C TRP A 108 4.79 7.35 19.45
N GLN A 109 5.13 6.41 20.34
CA GLN A 109 5.18 4.96 20.10
C GLN A 109 3.80 4.29 20.23
N GLU A 110 2.79 5.02 20.72
CA GLU A 110 1.42 4.52 20.85
C GLU A 110 0.82 4.09 19.51
N TRP A 111 0.06 2.98 19.55
CA TRP A 111 -0.72 2.54 18.40
C TRP A 111 -1.80 3.58 18.02
N PRO A 112 -1.97 3.94 16.73
CA PRO A 112 -1.26 3.52 15.53
C PRO A 112 -0.29 4.59 14.97
N ILE A 113 0.24 5.49 15.81
CA ILE A 113 0.92 6.73 15.38
C ILE A 113 2.14 6.40 14.50
N THR A 114 3.03 5.53 14.97
CA THR A 114 4.23 5.12 14.23
C THR A 114 3.89 4.45 12.90
N CYS A 115 2.85 3.61 12.87
CA CYS A 115 2.36 2.95 11.66
C CYS A 115 1.74 3.94 10.66
N LEU A 116 1.04 4.98 11.12
CA LEU A 116 0.52 6.05 10.25
C LEU A 116 1.67 6.84 9.60
N VAL A 117 2.65 7.26 10.39
CA VAL A 117 3.79 8.04 9.88
C VAL A 117 4.60 7.22 8.88
N SER A 118 4.99 6.01 9.26
CA SER A 118 5.79 5.12 8.42
C SER A 118 5.04 4.65 7.16
N SER A 119 3.72 4.42 7.20
CA SER A 119 2.93 4.09 6.00
C SER A 119 2.86 5.27 5.03
N THR A 120 2.79 6.51 5.52
CA THR A 120 2.87 7.73 4.70
C THR A 120 4.24 7.85 4.02
N ILE A 121 5.31 7.62 4.79
CA ILE A 121 6.69 7.66 4.29
C ILE A 121 6.91 6.53 3.27
N GLY A 122 6.41 5.32 3.54
CA GLY A 122 6.46 4.19 2.62
C GLY A 122 5.71 4.46 1.31
N ALA A 123 4.52 5.04 1.42
CA ALA A 123 3.73 5.46 0.25
C ALA A 123 4.50 6.47 -0.61
N SER A 124 5.01 7.53 0.03
CA SER A 124 5.72 8.62 -0.65
C SER A 124 7.04 8.14 -1.27
N SER A 125 7.84 7.39 -0.52
CA SER A 125 9.13 6.86 -0.99
C SER A 125 8.95 5.86 -2.13
N SER A 126 7.90 5.02 -2.12
CA SER A 126 7.63 4.08 -3.20
C SER A 126 7.33 4.75 -4.55
N ILE A 127 6.65 5.90 -4.54
CA ILE A 127 6.40 6.70 -5.74
C ILE A 127 7.73 7.28 -6.26
N VAL A 128 8.56 7.83 -5.37
CA VAL A 128 9.87 8.38 -5.73
C VAL A 128 10.77 7.29 -6.33
N LEU A 129 10.85 6.13 -5.67
CA LEU A 129 11.59 4.97 -6.17
C LEU A 129 11.06 4.49 -7.52
N SER A 130 9.74 4.47 -7.70
CA SER A 130 9.13 4.11 -8.98
C SER A 130 9.50 5.08 -10.10
N TYR A 131 9.56 6.38 -9.80
CA TYR A 131 9.95 7.40 -10.77
C TYR A 131 11.42 7.26 -11.15
N LEU A 132 12.30 7.10 -10.16
CA LEU A 132 13.73 6.86 -10.38
C LEU A 132 13.97 5.61 -11.22
N TRP A 133 13.26 4.52 -10.91
CA TRP A 133 13.37 3.26 -11.66
C TRP A 133 13.02 3.45 -13.14
N LEU A 134 11.87 4.06 -13.42
CA LEU A 134 11.43 4.31 -14.80
C LEU A 134 12.36 5.28 -15.54
N TRP A 135 12.92 6.27 -14.85
CA TRP A 135 13.92 7.16 -15.42
C TRP A 135 15.20 6.42 -15.84
N ILE A 136 15.71 5.51 -14.99
CA ILE A 136 16.87 4.67 -15.31
C ILE A 136 16.57 3.75 -16.51
N CYS A 137 15.42 3.08 -16.52
CA CYS A 137 15.02 2.22 -17.65
C CYS A 137 14.94 2.99 -18.98
N ASN A 138 14.38 4.20 -18.96
CA ASN A 138 14.30 5.04 -20.16
C ASN A 138 15.69 5.48 -20.64
N ARG A 139 16.61 5.81 -19.72
CA ARG A 139 18.00 6.12 -20.04
C ARG A 139 18.72 4.95 -20.73
N GLN A 140 18.54 3.73 -20.23
CA GLN A 140 19.15 2.54 -20.83
C GLN A 140 18.60 2.24 -22.23
N LYS A 141 17.29 2.45 -22.45
CA LYS A 141 16.67 2.25 -23.75
C LYS A 141 17.23 3.24 -24.79
N PHE A 142 17.33 4.52 -24.43
CA PHE A 142 17.89 5.55 -25.30
C PHE A 142 19.34 5.25 -25.73
N ASN A 143 20.19 4.77 -24.82
CA ASN A 143 21.58 4.43 -25.16
C ASN A 143 21.66 3.24 -26.15
N LYS A 144 20.75 2.28 -26.06
CA LYS A 144 20.70 1.13 -27.00
C LYS A 144 20.20 1.52 -28.40
N ASP A 145 19.44 2.59 -28.54
CA ASP A 145 18.93 3.05 -29.85
C ASP A 145 19.99 3.84 -30.65
N ILE A 146 21.12 4.21 -30.01
CA ILE A 146 22.22 5.00 -30.61
C ILE A 146 23.37 4.10 -31.09
N GLU A 147 23.53 2.90 -30.50
CA GLU A 147 24.52 1.89 -30.90
C GLU A 147 24.04 1.09 -32.12
#